data_AF-A0AAW2JU47-F1
#
_entry.id   AF-A0AAW2JU47-F1
#
_cell.length_a   1.000
_cell.length_b   1.000
_cell.length_c   1.000
_cell.angle_alpha   90.00
_cell.angle_beta   90.00
_cell.angle_gamma   90.00
#
_symmetry.space_group_name_H-M   'P 1'
#
loop_
_entity.id
_entity.type
_entity.pdbx_description
1 polymer ?
#
loop_
_entity_poly.entity_id
_entity_poly.type
_entity_poly.pdbx_seq_one_letter_code
_entity_poly.pdbx_strand_id
1 'polypeptide(L)'
;MPGLDPKVAVHHLSVKKGTRPVKQGQRRFRPELIPLIEGEVNILNEVGFIREVKYPMWFSSIVPVRKKNGQIRVCVDFRDLNNACPKDDFPLPIVELIIDATTVNKALSFIDGSSGYNQIRMALTDEELTAFRTPKGIYCYKVMPFGLKNAGATYQRAMQKIFDDMLHKNIKCYVDDLVVKSKKQENYFHNLRKVFQCLRRYQLKMNPSKCAFGVTSGKFLGFIVCQQGIEIEQAKIDAILRMPEPRNIHELKSLQGKLAYLRRFISNLAGRCQPFSRLMKKDVPFQWDETCDKAFKSIKSYLMKPPVLVAPVPGRPLILYVAAQERSVGILLA
;
A
#
# COMPACT_ATOMS: atom_id res chain seq x y z
N MET A 1 4.53 -4.05 -24.08
CA MET A 1 3.24 -4.63 -23.60
C MET A 1 2.16 -3.56 -23.69
N PRO A 2 0.99 -3.78 -24.33
CA PRO A 2 -0.10 -2.82 -24.27
C PRO A 2 -0.60 -2.72 -22.82
N GLY A 3 -0.61 -1.49 -22.30
CA GLY A 3 -1.11 -1.17 -20.96
C GLY A 3 -2.62 -0.95 -20.95
N LEU A 4 -3.12 -0.31 -19.89
CA LEU A 4 -4.52 0.09 -19.80
C LEU A 4 -4.88 1.03 -20.98
N ASP A 5 -6.08 0.88 -21.53
CA ASP A 5 -6.60 1.76 -22.57
C ASP A 5 -6.49 3.25 -22.14
N PRO A 6 -5.75 4.11 -22.86
CA PRO A 6 -5.60 5.53 -22.53
C PRO A 6 -6.92 6.31 -22.47
N LYS A 7 -7.99 5.83 -23.12
CA LYS A 7 -9.34 6.43 -23.01
C LYS A 7 -9.95 6.25 -21.61
N VAL A 8 -9.46 5.27 -20.85
CA VAL A 8 -9.89 5.05 -19.47
C VAL A 8 -9.19 6.03 -18.54
N ALA A 9 -7.85 6.06 -18.60
CA ALA A 9 -7.05 6.92 -17.74
C ALA A 9 -5.67 7.24 -18.34
N VAL A 10 -5.22 8.47 -18.10
CA VAL A 10 -3.86 8.96 -18.34
C VAL A 10 -3.43 9.75 -17.11
N HIS A 11 -2.20 9.55 -16.66
CA HIS A 11 -1.66 10.26 -15.51
C HIS A 11 -1.13 11.64 -15.89
N HIS A 12 -1.55 12.65 -15.14
CA HIS A 12 -1.09 14.02 -15.26
C HIS A 12 -0.46 14.44 -13.93
N LEU A 13 0.67 15.14 -14.00
CA LEU A 13 1.38 15.70 -12.85
C LEU A 13 0.74 17.01 -12.40
N SER A 14 0.20 17.80 -13.34
CA SER A 14 -0.41 19.11 -13.08
C SER A 14 0.51 20.06 -12.30
N VAL A 15 1.81 20.08 -12.67
CA VAL A 15 2.83 20.92 -12.00
C VAL A 15 2.36 22.37 -11.92
N LYS A 16 2.43 22.98 -10.73
CA LYS A 16 1.99 24.37 -10.51
C LYS A 16 2.71 25.34 -11.45
N LYS A 17 1.96 26.19 -12.15
CA LYS A 17 2.49 27.22 -13.05
C LYS A 17 3.50 28.11 -12.31
N GLY A 18 4.64 28.37 -12.94
CA GLY A 18 5.73 29.18 -12.35
C GLY A 18 6.67 28.42 -11.41
N THR A 19 6.47 27.12 -11.18
CA THR A 19 7.40 26.34 -10.35
C THR A 19 8.75 26.20 -11.05
N ARG A 20 9.82 26.59 -10.35
CA ARG A 20 11.19 26.43 -10.83
C ARG A 20 11.57 24.93 -10.87
N PRO A 21 12.03 24.39 -12.01
CA PRO A 21 12.50 23.01 -12.09
C PRO A 21 13.69 22.74 -11.17
N VAL A 22 13.70 21.56 -10.54
CA VAL A 22 14.81 21.11 -9.69
C VAL A 22 15.68 20.09 -10.43
N LYS A 23 17.00 20.28 -10.34
CA LYS A 23 18.00 19.36 -10.87
C LYS A 23 18.76 18.68 -9.74
N GLN A 24 18.33 17.51 -9.28
CA GLN A 24 19.01 16.79 -8.21
C GLN A 24 20.43 16.37 -8.61
N GLY A 25 21.40 16.51 -7.70
CA GLY A 25 22.79 16.15 -7.95
C GLY A 25 22.98 14.67 -8.28
N GLN A 26 24.00 14.36 -9.09
CA GLN A 26 24.37 12.98 -9.42
C GLN A 26 24.77 12.23 -8.15
N ARG A 27 24.22 11.03 -7.97
CA ARG A 27 24.58 10.15 -6.87
C ARG A 27 25.76 9.27 -7.26
N ARG A 28 26.68 9.06 -6.32
CA ARG A 28 27.76 8.07 -6.45
C ARG A 28 27.22 6.71 -6.05
N PHE A 29 27.47 5.70 -6.87
CA PHE A 29 27.10 4.31 -6.61
C PHE A 29 28.36 3.47 -6.41
N ARG A 30 28.25 2.39 -5.64
CA ARG A 30 29.31 1.38 -5.55
C ARG A 30 29.49 0.74 -6.94
N PRO A 31 30.72 0.46 -7.40
CA PRO A 31 30.96 -0.13 -8.73
C PRO A 31 30.13 -1.38 -9.01
N GLU A 32 29.98 -2.26 -8.01
CA GLU A 32 29.18 -3.49 -8.09
C GLU A 32 27.69 -3.26 -8.40
N LEU A 33 27.14 -2.10 -8.03
CA LEU A 33 25.73 -1.78 -8.27
C LEU A 33 25.49 -1.24 -9.68
N ILE A 34 26.52 -0.72 -10.36
CA ILE A 34 26.37 -0.05 -11.66
C ILE A 34 25.81 -1.02 -12.71
N PRO A 35 26.39 -2.22 -12.94
CA PRO A 35 25.84 -3.17 -13.92
C PRO A 35 24.41 -3.60 -13.61
N LEU A 36 24.06 -3.73 -12.33
CA LEU A 36 22.71 -4.09 -11.90
C LEU A 36 21.70 -2.98 -12.21
N ILE A 37 22.08 -1.72 -11.98
CA ILE A 37 21.25 -0.54 -12.30
C ILE A 37 21.04 -0.48 -13.80
N GLU A 38 22.10 -0.62 -14.59
CA GLU A 38 22.04 -0.58 -16.05
C GLU A 38 21.18 -1.71 -16.60
N GLY A 39 21.26 -2.91 -16.04
CA GLY A 39 20.39 -4.04 -16.37
C GLY A 39 18.90 -3.71 -16.18
N GLU A 40 18.51 -3.16 -15.02
CA GLU A 40 17.11 -2.77 -14.77
C GLU A 40 16.65 -1.64 -15.71
N VAL A 41 17.52 -0.66 -15.99
CA VAL A 41 17.22 0.44 -16.93
C VAL A 41 17.03 -0.10 -18.35
N ASN A 42 17.86 -1.05 -18.78
CA ASN A 42 17.72 -1.71 -20.08
C ASN A 42 16.37 -2.43 -20.18
N ILE A 43 15.98 -3.20 -19.17
CA ILE A 43 14.69 -3.89 -19.12
C ILE A 43 13.53 -2.87 -19.26
N LEU A 44 13.58 -1.76 -18.51
CA LEU A 44 12.55 -0.72 -18.60
C LEU A 44 12.49 -0.07 -19.98
N ASN A 45 13.63 0.11 -20.63
CA ASN A 45 13.74 0.72 -21.95
C ASN A 45 13.25 -0.24 -23.05
N GLU A 46 13.66 -1.52 -23.01
CA GLU A 46 13.25 -2.58 -23.95
C GLU A 46 11.75 -2.83 -23.91
N VAL A 47 11.14 -2.84 -22.72
CA VAL A 47 9.68 -2.96 -22.56
C VAL A 47 8.93 -1.69 -23.00
N GLY A 48 9.65 -0.57 -23.20
CA GLY A 48 9.14 0.71 -23.67
C GLY A 48 8.46 1.54 -22.58
N PHE A 49 8.80 1.31 -21.31
CA PHE A 49 8.29 2.09 -20.17
C PHE A 49 9.02 3.41 -19.99
N ILE A 50 10.27 3.47 -20.42
CA ILE A 50 11.07 4.69 -20.43
C ILE A 50 11.58 4.99 -21.84
N ARG A 51 12.06 6.20 -22.06
CA ARG A 51 12.82 6.62 -23.25
C ARG A 51 13.96 7.52 -22.83
N GLU A 52 15.02 7.53 -23.62
CA GLU A 52 16.12 8.48 -23.45
C GLU A 52 15.65 9.90 -23.76
N VAL A 53 16.15 10.87 -23.02
CA VAL A 53 15.83 12.30 -23.20
C VAL A 53 17.08 13.17 -23.13
N LYS A 54 17.10 14.22 -23.95
CA LYS A 54 18.18 15.20 -23.99
C LYS A 54 17.70 16.52 -23.41
N TYR A 55 18.55 17.17 -22.63
CA TYR A 55 18.31 18.50 -22.04
C TYR A 55 17.00 18.67 -21.24
N PRO A 56 16.56 17.72 -20.38
CA PRO A 56 15.35 17.92 -19.60
C PRO A 56 15.52 19.04 -18.56
N MET A 57 14.41 19.66 -18.18
CA MET A 57 14.41 20.72 -17.17
C MET A 57 14.46 20.18 -15.74
N TRP A 58 13.75 19.07 -15.49
CA TRP A 58 13.70 18.38 -14.21
C TRP A 58 14.71 17.22 -14.19
N PHE A 59 15.33 16.98 -13.04
CA PHE A 59 16.14 15.77 -12.84
C PHE A 59 15.91 15.19 -11.45
N SER A 60 15.41 13.96 -11.43
CA SER A 60 15.35 13.14 -10.23
C SER A 60 16.53 12.16 -10.20
N SER A 61 17.02 11.84 -9.01
CA SER A 61 18.07 10.85 -8.81
C SER A 61 17.48 9.48 -8.50
N ILE A 62 18.14 8.42 -8.95
CA ILE A 62 17.73 7.06 -8.64
C ILE A 62 18.20 6.61 -7.25
N VAL A 63 17.43 5.70 -6.65
CA VAL A 63 17.69 5.03 -5.39
C VAL A 63 17.56 3.53 -5.63
N PRO A 64 18.69 2.82 -5.84
CA PRO A 64 18.68 1.36 -5.95
C PRO A 64 18.32 0.73 -4.60
N VAL A 65 17.32 -0.14 -4.60
CA VAL A 65 16.87 -0.87 -3.40
C VAL A 65 16.97 -2.36 -3.64
N ARG A 66 17.55 -3.12 -2.70
CA ARG A 66 17.58 -4.58 -2.77
C ARG A 66 16.21 -5.17 -2.41
N LYS A 67 15.68 -6.01 -3.29
CA LYS A 67 14.52 -6.88 -3.02
C LYS A 67 14.94 -8.04 -2.11
N LYS A 68 13.96 -8.71 -1.50
CA LYS A 68 14.19 -9.88 -0.64
C LYS A 68 14.88 -11.04 -1.37
N ASN A 69 14.66 -11.17 -2.69
CA ASN A 69 15.25 -12.19 -3.54
C ASN A 69 16.67 -11.82 -4.06
N GLY A 70 17.31 -10.79 -3.50
CA GLY A 70 18.66 -10.35 -3.89
C GLY A 70 18.72 -9.46 -5.14
N GLN A 71 17.70 -9.46 -6.00
CA GLN A 71 17.59 -8.55 -7.14
C GLN A 71 17.47 -7.09 -6.68
N ILE A 72 17.83 -6.13 -7.52
CA ILE A 72 17.60 -4.72 -7.22
C ILE A 72 16.27 -4.23 -7.82
N ARG A 73 15.82 -3.07 -7.34
CA ARG A 73 14.79 -2.23 -7.95
C ARG A 73 15.34 -0.82 -8.05
N VAL A 74 15.25 -0.21 -9.23
CA VAL A 74 15.60 1.19 -9.42
C VAL A 74 14.38 2.04 -9.07
N CYS A 75 14.40 2.70 -7.92
CA CYS A 75 13.38 3.68 -7.53
C CYS A 75 13.83 5.08 -7.96
N VAL A 76 12.91 5.97 -8.31
CA VAL A 76 13.22 7.37 -8.63
C VAL A 76 12.75 8.28 -7.50
N ASP A 77 13.62 9.18 -7.07
CA ASP A 77 13.34 10.12 -5.99
C ASP A 77 12.57 11.36 -6.49
N PHE A 78 11.26 11.19 -6.68
CA PHE A 78 10.36 12.26 -7.14
C PHE A 78 9.97 13.27 -6.07
N ARG A 79 10.67 13.39 -4.93
CA ARG A 79 10.25 14.30 -3.83
C ARG A 79 10.06 15.74 -4.29
N ASP A 80 11.01 16.30 -5.04
CA ASP A 80 10.93 17.68 -5.53
C ASP A 80 9.80 17.86 -6.56
N LEU A 81 9.66 16.91 -7.48
CA LEU A 81 8.58 16.90 -8.46
C LEU A 81 7.22 16.80 -7.77
N ASN A 82 7.09 15.93 -6.78
CA ASN A 82 5.88 15.76 -5.99
C ASN A 82 5.52 17.03 -5.23
N ASN A 83 6.49 17.76 -4.69
CA ASN A 83 6.26 19.04 -4.00
C ASN A 83 5.70 20.11 -4.95
N ALA A 84 6.12 20.09 -6.21
CA ALA A 84 5.62 20.97 -7.26
C ALA A 84 4.20 20.61 -7.75
N CYS A 85 3.78 19.36 -7.57
CA CYS A 85 2.44 18.90 -7.94
C CYS A 85 1.41 19.21 -6.84
N PRO A 86 0.23 19.76 -7.19
CA PRO A 86 -0.89 19.84 -6.27
C PRO A 86 -1.34 18.44 -5.86
N LYS A 87 -1.93 18.31 -4.67
CA LYS A 87 -2.50 17.04 -4.23
C LYS A 87 -3.83 16.84 -4.95
N ASP A 88 -4.02 15.65 -5.52
CA ASP A 88 -5.34 15.18 -5.95
C ASP A 88 -6.02 14.54 -4.73
N ASP A 89 -7.07 15.19 -4.23
CA ASP A 89 -7.84 14.76 -3.05
C ASP A 89 -8.95 13.76 -3.39
N PHE A 90 -8.81 13.06 -4.53
CA PHE A 90 -9.71 11.97 -4.88
C PHE A 90 -9.87 10.97 -3.72
N PRO A 91 -11.11 10.65 -3.31
CA PRO A 91 -11.34 9.83 -2.13
C PRO A 91 -10.92 8.40 -2.40
N LEU A 92 -9.79 8.00 -1.79
CA LEU A 92 -9.45 6.60 -1.70
C LEU A 92 -10.36 5.92 -0.68
N PRO A 93 -10.88 4.72 -0.98
CA PRO A 93 -11.71 4.00 -0.03
C PRO A 93 -10.97 3.75 1.29
N ILE A 94 -11.71 3.77 2.40
CA ILE A 94 -11.17 3.41 3.71
C ILE A 94 -10.88 1.91 3.71
N VAL A 95 -9.60 1.56 3.91
CA VAL A 95 -9.10 0.17 3.87
C VAL A 95 -9.90 -0.75 4.79
N GLU A 96 -10.20 -0.30 6.01
CA GLU A 96 -10.97 -1.08 6.99
C GLU A 96 -12.37 -1.43 6.47
N LEU A 97 -13.07 -0.49 5.84
CA LEU A 97 -14.40 -0.73 5.27
C LEU A 97 -14.37 -1.70 4.08
N ILE A 98 -13.31 -1.66 3.27
CA ILE A 98 -13.14 -2.62 2.18
C ILE A 98 -12.93 -4.03 2.74
N ILE A 99 -12.05 -4.17 3.73
CA ILE A 99 -11.75 -5.45 4.37
C ILE A 99 -13.02 -6.02 5.00
N ASP A 100 -13.74 -5.21 5.80
CA ASP A 100 -14.98 -5.61 6.45
C ASP A 100 -16.01 -6.12 5.43
N ALA A 101 -16.18 -5.38 4.33
CA ALA A 101 -17.09 -5.78 3.26
C ALA A 101 -16.66 -7.05 2.51
N THR A 102 -15.43 -7.53 2.69
CA THR A 102 -14.89 -8.73 2.03
C THR A 102 -15.04 -9.99 2.89
N THR A 103 -15.30 -9.83 4.19
CA THR A 103 -15.54 -10.94 5.13
C THR A 103 -16.85 -11.68 4.86
N VAL A 104 -17.02 -12.86 5.46
CA VAL A 104 -18.26 -13.67 5.45
C VAL A 104 -18.66 -14.16 4.05
N ASN A 105 -17.76 -14.08 3.06
CA ASN A 105 -17.97 -14.62 1.72
C ASN A 105 -17.46 -16.07 1.66
N LYS A 106 -18.18 -16.94 0.96
CA LYS A 106 -17.81 -18.37 0.83
C LYS A 106 -16.67 -18.59 -0.17
N ALA A 107 -16.56 -17.70 -1.16
CA ALA A 107 -15.52 -17.79 -2.19
C ALA A 107 -14.94 -16.40 -2.46
N LEU A 108 -13.62 -16.33 -2.48
CA LEU A 108 -12.82 -15.14 -2.74
C LEU A 108 -11.85 -15.40 -3.90
N SER A 109 -11.60 -14.37 -4.70
CA SER A 109 -10.43 -14.29 -5.58
C SER A 109 -9.65 -13.03 -5.26
N PHE A 110 -8.36 -13.16 -4.99
CA PHE A 110 -7.45 -12.05 -4.84
C PHE A 110 -6.69 -11.89 -6.15
N ILE A 111 -6.78 -10.71 -6.76
CA ILE A 111 -6.25 -10.45 -8.10
C ILE A 111 -5.32 -9.22 -8.00
N ASP A 112 -4.06 -9.39 -8.38
CA ASP A 112 -2.99 -8.38 -8.30
C ASP A 112 -2.66 -7.85 -9.70
N GLY A 113 -2.56 -6.53 -9.84
CA GLY A 113 -2.20 -5.86 -11.09
C GLY A 113 -0.78 -6.18 -11.58
N SER A 114 -0.64 -6.59 -12.85
CA SER A 114 0.68 -6.76 -13.47
C SER A 114 1.40 -5.42 -13.59
N SER A 115 2.68 -5.36 -13.19
CA SER A 115 3.50 -4.13 -13.29
C SER A 115 2.91 -2.89 -12.59
N GLY A 116 1.89 -3.07 -11.73
CA GLY A 116 1.21 -2.01 -10.96
C GLY A 116 0.87 -0.78 -11.79
N TYR A 117 1.39 0.39 -11.37
CA TYR A 117 1.14 1.69 -11.97
C TYR A 117 1.60 1.83 -13.44
N ASN A 118 2.59 1.06 -13.87
CA ASN A 118 3.21 1.18 -15.20
C ASN A 118 2.26 0.78 -16.35
N GLN A 119 1.03 0.34 -16.06
CA GLN A 119 0.01 0.10 -17.08
C GLN A 119 -0.68 1.38 -17.54
N ILE A 120 -0.72 2.43 -16.72
CA ILE A 120 -1.33 3.71 -17.07
C ILE A 120 -0.28 4.58 -17.78
N ARG A 121 -0.63 5.19 -18.91
CA ARG A 121 0.28 6.10 -19.63
C ARG A 121 0.47 7.42 -18.87
N MET A 122 1.66 7.99 -18.97
CA MET A 122 1.85 9.40 -18.67
C MET A 122 1.20 10.24 -19.77
N ALA A 123 0.72 11.44 -19.43
CA ALA A 123 0.40 12.44 -20.42
C ALA A 123 1.68 12.82 -21.17
N LEU A 124 1.61 12.94 -22.50
CA LEU A 124 2.78 13.19 -23.35
C LEU A 124 3.53 14.47 -22.94
N THR A 125 2.80 15.49 -22.52
CA THR A 125 3.34 16.78 -22.03
C THR A 125 4.10 16.65 -20.70
N ASP A 126 3.83 15.60 -19.94
CA ASP A 126 4.31 15.43 -18.57
C ASP A 126 5.41 14.35 -18.47
N GLU A 127 5.64 13.57 -19.53
CA GLU A 127 6.66 12.52 -19.56
C GLU A 127 8.03 13.05 -19.14
N GLU A 128 8.52 14.11 -19.77
CA GLU A 128 9.88 14.63 -19.54
C GLU A 128 10.07 15.25 -18.15
N LEU A 129 8.99 15.61 -17.47
CA LEU A 129 9.04 16.08 -16.07
C LEU A 129 9.47 14.95 -15.12
N THR A 130 9.26 13.70 -15.52
CA THR A 130 9.69 12.51 -14.78
C THR A 130 11.14 12.12 -15.05
N ALA A 131 11.92 12.96 -15.74
CA ALA A 131 13.29 12.65 -16.10
C ALA A 131 14.18 12.32 -14.89
N PHE A 132 14.99 11.28 -15.03
CA PHE A 132 15.88 10.78 -14.01
C PHE A 132 17.26 10.40 -14.55
N ARG A 133 18.27 10.53 -13.69
CA ARG A 133 19.67 10.27 -14.02
C ARG A 133 20.08 8.85 -13.65
N THR A 134 20.74 8.17 -14.57
CA THR A 134 21.37 6.86 -14.37
C THR A 134 22.84 6.92 -14.78
N PRO A 135 23.69 5.94 -14.43
CA PRO A 135 25.06 5.85 -14.94
C PRO A 135 25.15 5.80 -16.48
N LYS A 136 24.14 5.21 -17.14
CA LYS A 136 24.10 5.02 -18.60
C LYS A 136 23.61 6.25 -19.38
N GLY A 137 22.75 7.06 -18.76
CA GLY A 137 22.10 8.17 -19.45
C GLY A 137 20.92 8.74 -18.68
N ILE A 138 20.20 9.66 -19.33
CA ILE A 138 19.03 10.34 -18.78
C ILE A 138 17.79 9.81 -19.47
N TYR A 139 16.82 9.37 -18.68
CA TYR A 139 15.60 8.75 -19.17
C TYR A 139 14.39 9.41 -18.55
N CYS A 140 13.24 9.37 -19.22
CA CYS A 140 11.96 9.75 -18.65
C CYS A 140 10.96 8.60 -18.82
N TYR A 141 9.91 8.59 -18.00
CA TYR A 141 8.86 7.58 -18.06
C TYR A 141 7.76 7.94 -19.07
N LYS A 142 7.35 6.95 -19.87
CA LYS A 142 6.19 6.98 -20.78
C LYS A 142 4.92 6.41 -20.14
N VAL A 143 5.08 5.76 -18.99
CA VAL A 143 4.03 5.14 -18.19
C VAL A 143 4.14 5.64 -16.75
N MET A 144 3.05 5.69 -16.01
CA MET A 144 3.00 6.24 -14.66
C MET A 144 3.94 5.47 -13.71
N PRO A 145 5.09 6.04 -13.31
CA PRO A 145 6.01 5.34 -12.43
C PRO A 145 5.54 5.33 -10.98
N PHE A 146 6.11 4.43 -10.20
CA PHE A 146 5.99 4.45 -8.75
C PHE A 146 6.67 5.70 -8.16
N GLY A 147 6.13 6.18 -7.03
CA GLY A 147 6.70 7.31 -6.29
C GLY A 147 6.06 8.66 -6.63
N LEU A 148 5.19 8.76 -7.63
CA LEU A 148 4.43 9.98 -7.90
C LEU A 148 3.29 10.20 -6.89
N LYS A 149 3.10 11.45 -6.46
CA LYS A 149 2.15 11.87 -5.41
C LYS A 149 0.71 11.42 -5.66
N ASN A 150 0.26 11.47 -6.92
CA ASN A 150 -1.14 11.27 -7.31
C ASN A 150 -1.37 9.95 -8.09
N ALA A 151 -0.39 9.04 -8.10
CA ALA A 151 -0.51 7.76 -8.81
C ALA A 151 -1.68 6.91 -8.28
N GLY A 152 -1.82 6.82 -6.95
CA GLY A 152 -2.91 6.08 -6.30
C GLY A 152 -4.29 6.62 -6.65
N ALA A 153 -4.46 7.95 -6.67
CA ALA A 153 -5.71 8.60 -7.06
C ALA A 153 -6.09 8.29 -8.52
N THR A 154 -5.11 8.41 -9.43
CA THR A 154 -5.31 8.11 -10.86
C THR A 154 -5.72 6.66 -11.06
N TYR A 155 -5.03 5.73 -10.40
CA TYR A 155 -5.30 4.30 -10.53
C TYR A 155 -6.66 3.92 -9.93
N GLN A 156 -6.99 4.45 -8.74
CA GLN A 156 -8.29 4.21 -8.11
C GLN A 156 -9.45 4.72 -8.97
N ARG A 157 -9.32 5.93 -9.54
CA ARG A 157 -10.32 6.48 -10.47
C ARG A 157 -10.50 5.60 -11.70
N ALA A 158 -9.40 5.06 -12.24
CA ALA A 158 -9.45 4.10 -13.34
C ALA A 158 -10.20 2.82 -12.93
N MET A 159 -9.93 2.27 -11.74
CA MET A 159 -10.60 1.06 -11.26
C MET A 159 -12.10 1.28 -11.05
N GLN A 160 -12.50 2.43 -10.53
CA GLN A 160 -13.92 2.78 -10.40
C GLN A 160 -14.61 2.80 -11.78
N LYS A 161 -13.98 3.44 -12.79
CA LYS A 161 -14.53 3.48 -14.16
C LYS A 161 -14.61 2.10 -14.82
N ILE A 162 -13.61 1.24 -14.60
CA ILE A 162 -13.54 -0.11 -15.19
C ILE A 162 -14.59 -1.05 -14.59
N PHE A 163 -14.83 -0.94 -13.29
CA PHE A 163 -15.65 -1.89 -12.53
C PHE A 163 -16.96 -1.30 -12.01
N ASP A 164 -17.37 -0.12 -12.48
CA ASP A 164 -18.49 0.67 -11.95
C ASP A 164 -19.75 -0.17 -11.62
N ASP A 165 -20.22 -0.96 -12.59
CA ASP A 165 -21.42 -1.80 -12.45
C ASP A 165 -21.33 -2.89 -11.35
N MET A 166 -20.10 -3.31 -11.03
CA MET A 166 -19.79 -4.41 -10.11
C MET A 166 -19.23 -3.92 -8.78
N LEU A 167 -18.74 -2.68 -8.73
CA LEU A 167 -18.09 -2.07 -7.60
C LEU A 167 -19.03 -2.10 -6.40
N HIS A 168 -18.48 -2.41 -5.24
CA HIS A 168 -19.20 -2.56 -3.97
C HIS A 168 -20.19 -3.74 -3.87
N LYS A 169 -20.62 -4.32 -4.99
CA LYS A 169 -21.46 -5.53 -5.04
C LYS A 169 -20.58 -6.77 -4.92
N ASN A 170 -19.85 -7.09 -5.99
CA ASN A 170 -19.20 -8.38 -6.18
C ASN A 170 -17.67 -8.25 -6.32
N ILE A 171 -17.19 -7.01 -6.50
CA ILE A 171 -15.76 -6.67 -6.47
C ILE A 171 -15.51 -5.55 -5.48
N LYS A 172 -14.37 -5.62 -4.81
CA LYS A 172 -13.78 -4.50 -4.09
C LYS A 172 -12.38 -4.24 -4.65
N CYS A 173 -12.01 -2.97 -4.74
CA CYS A 173 -10.71 -2.57 -5.24
C CYS A 173 -10.09 -1.52 -4.33
N TYR A 174 -8.78 -1.60 -4.18
CA TYR A 174 -7.96 -0.56 -3.60
C TYR A 174 -6.71 -0.45 -4.45
N VAL A 175 -6.65 0.55 -5.30
CA VAL A 175 -5.57 0.74 -6.27
C VAL A 175 -5.39 -0.54 -7.10
N ASP A 176 -4.26 -1.23 -7.00
CA ASP A 176 -3.88 -2.42 -7.75
C ASP A 176 -4.34 -3.74 -7.11
N ASP A 177 -4.82 -3.70 -5.86
CA ASP A 177 -5.36 -4.85 -5.14
C ASP A 177 -6.87 -4.99 -5.42
N LEU A 178 -7.26 -6.07 -6.10
CA LEU A 178 -8.65 -6.41 -6.37
C LEU A 178 -9.06 -7.66 -5.59
N VAL A 179 -10.29 -7.67 -5.09
CA VAL A 179 -10.92 -8.87 -4.54
C VAL A 179 -12.31 -9.08 -5.13
N VAL A 180 -12.49 -10.24 -5.76
CA VAL A 180 -13.79 -10.73 -6.21
C VAL A 180 -14.37 -11.57 -5.09
N LYS A 181 -15.62 -11.32 -4.72
CA LYS A 181 -16.27 -11.98 -3.59
C LYS A 181 -17.65 -12.48 -3.95
N SER A 182 -18.04 -13.61 -3.36
CA SER A 182 -19.39 -14.13 -3.48
C SER A 182 -19.88 -14.81 -2.20
N LYS A 183 -21.12 -14.52 -1.81
CA LYS A 183 -21.83 -15.21 -0.72
C LYS A 183 -22.29 -16.62 -1.10
N LYS A 184 -22.61 -16.84 -2.39
CA LYS A 184 -23.05 -18.13 -2.95
C LYS A 184 -22.03 -18.63 -3.97
N GLN A 185 -21.70 -19.91 -3.95
CA GLN A 185 -20.71 -20.50 -4.86
C GLN A 185 -21.18 -20.45 -6.32
N GLU A 186 -22.48 -20.62 -6.57
CA GLU A 186 -23.08 -20.56 -7.91
C GLU A 186 -22.82 -19.23 -8.63
N ASN A 187 -22.92 -18.11 -7.90
CA ASN A 187 -22.71 -16.76 -8.48
C ASN A 187 -21.22 -16.44 -8.70
N TYR A 188 -20.31 -17.19 -8.07
CA TYR A 188 -18.88 -16.88 -8.07
C TYR A 188 -18.27 -16.94 -9.47
N PHE A 189 -18.51 -18.03 -10.22
CA PHE A 189 -17.97 -18.19 -11.57
C PHE A 189 -18.53 -17.16 -12.54
N HIS A 190 -19.81 -16.79 -12.40
CA HIS A 190 -20.44 -15.72 -13.18
C HIS A 190 -19.77 -14.37 -12.94
N ASN A 191 -19.55 -14.03 -11.67
CA ASN A 191 -18.88 -12.79 -11.28
C ASN A 191 -17.45 -12.74 -11.80
N LEU A 192 -16.70 -13.83 -11.64
CA LEU A 192 -15.31 -13.92 -12.11
C LEU A 192 -15.23 -13.79 -13.63
N ARG A 193 -16.18 -14.40 -14.36
CA ARG A 193 -16.28 -14.26 -15.83
C ARG A 193 -16.49 -12.81 -16.24
N LYS A 194 -17.39 -12.08 -15.58
CA LYS A 194 -17.62 -10.64 -15.83
C LYS A 194 -16.38 -9.79 -15.56
N VAL A 195 -15.68 -10.07 -14.46
CA VAL A 195 -14.41 -9.40 -14.12
C VAL A 195 -13.38 -9.63 -15.22
N PHE A 196 -13.16 -10.88 -15.65
CA PHE A 196 -12.23 -11.17 -16.74
C PHE A 196 -12.63 -10.55 -18.08
N GLN A 197 -13.93 -10.43 -18.38
CA GLN A 197 -14.41 -9.71 -19.56
C GLN A 197 -14.04 -8.22 -19.49
N CYS A 198 -14.24 -7.57 -18.34
CA CYS A 198 -13.85 -6.17 -18.15
C CYS A 198 -12.33 -5.97 -18.26
N LEU A 199 -11.54 -6.87 -17.66
CA LEU A 199 -10.08 -6.84 -17.77
C LEU A 199 -9.61 -6.92 -19.23
N ARG A 200 -10.19 -7.82 -20.02
CA ARG A 200 -9.89 -7.91 -21.45
C ARG A 200 -10.34 -6.66 -22.20
N ARG A 201 -11.56 -6.17 -21.95
CA ARG A 201 -12.14 -4.99 -22.62
C ARG A 201 -11.25 -3.76 -22.47
N TYR A 202 -10.77 -3.50 -21.26
CA TYR A 202 -9.95 -2.31 -20.97
C TYR A 202 -8.45 -2.55 -21.02
N GLN A 203 -8.03 -3.75 -21.43
CA GLN A 203 -6.63 -4.18 -21.53
C GLN A 203 -5.86 -4.12 -20.19
N LEU A 204 -6.57 -4.16 -19.06
CA LEU A 204 -5.96 -4.19 -17.74
C LEU A 204 -5.38 -5.59 -17.47
N LYS A 205 -4.07 -5.66 -17.26
CA LYS A 205 -3.31 -6.91 -17.07
C LYS A 205 -3.14 -7.21 -15.60
N MET A 206 -3.29 -8.50 -15.26
CA MET A 206 -3.09 -9.03 -13.91
C MET A 206 -1.87 -9.94 -13.87
N ASN A 207 -1.30 -10.14 -12.69
CA ASN A 207 -0.14 -10.98 -12.49
C ASN A 207 -0.57 -12.39 -12.05
N PRO A 208 -0.55 -13.40 -12.94
CA PRO A 208 -1.07 -14.72 -12.62
C PRO A 208 -0.38 -15.37 -11.42
N SER A 209 0.92 -15.15 -11.22
CA SER A 209 1.67 -15.77 -10.11
C SER A 209 1.35 -15.18 -8.74
N LYS A 210 0.67 -14.04 -8.71
CA LYS A 210 0.20 -13.38 -7.48
C LYS A 210 -1.31 -13.44 -7.29
N CYS A 211 -2.04 -13.99 -8.26
CA CYS A 211 -3.48 -14.15 -8.14
C CYS A 211 -3.82 -15.46 -7.42
N ALA A 212 -4.88 -15.43 -6.61
CA ALA A 212 -5.47 -16.60 -5.99
C ALA A 212 -6.97 -16.63 -6.32
N PHE A 213 -7.51 -17.78 -6.73
CA PHE A 213 -8.90 -17.91 -7.17
C PHE A 213 -9.61 -19.02 -6.41
N GLY A 214 -10.85 -18.74 -5.98
CA GLY A 214 -11.76 -19.73 -5.41
C GLY A 214 -11.39 -20.15 -3.99
N VAL A 215 -10.63 -19.30 -3.30
CA VAL A 215 -10.13 -19.58 -1.96
C VAL A 215 -11.14 -19.15 -0.90
N THR A 216 -11.08 -19.79 0.26
CA THR A 216 -11.89 -19.45 1.45
C THR A 216 -11.21 -18.42 2.34
N SER A 217 -9.89 -18.25 2.20
CA SER A 217 -9.09 -17.25 2.90
C SER A 217 -7.94 -16.74 2.04
N GLY A 218 -7.44 -15.55 2.35
CA GLY A 218 -6.23 -15.03 1.73
C GLY A 218 -5.85 -13.64 2.19
N LYS A 219 -4.66 -13.21 1.76
CA LYS A 219 -4.09 -11.92 2.14
C LYS A 219 -4.66 -10.80 1.29
N PHE A 220 -5.11 -9.73 1.94
CA PHE A 220 -5.63 -8.54 1.29
C PHE A 220 -5.41 -7.29 2.14
N LEU A 221 -4.82 -6.24 1.54
CA LEU A 221 -4.50 -4.97 2.20
C LEU A 221 -3.75 -5.11 3.54
N GLY A 222 -2.94 -6.17 3.65
CA GLY A 222 -2.12 -6.47 4.81
C GLY A 222 -2.82 -7.24 5.94
N PHE A 223 -4.03 -7.74 5.73
CA PHE A 223 -4.73 -8.62 6.66
C PHE A 223 -5.07 -9.95 6.00
N ILE A 224 -5.39 -10.95 6.81
CA ILE A 224 -5.93 -12.22 6.33
C ILE A 224 -7.45 -12.10 6.39
N VAL A 225 -8.11 -12.25 5.25
CA VAL A 225 -9.58 -12.22 5.15
C VAL A 225 -10.04 -13.64 4.91
N CYS A 226 -10.97 -14.12 5.74
CA CYS A 226 -11.55 -15.45 5.65
C CYS A 226 -13.08 -15.39 5.85
N GLN A 227 -13.73 -16.54 5.72
CA GLN A 227 -15.17 -16.64 5.98
C GLN A 227 -15.52 -16.31 7.45
N GLN A 228 -14.63 -16.66 8.38
CA GLN A 228 -14.79 -16.49 9.83
C GLN A 228 -14.59 -15.02 10.26
N GLY A 229 -13.89 -14.22 9.45
CA GLY A 229 -13.63 -12.82 9.76
C GLY A 229 -12.31 -12.31 9.19
N ILE A 230 -11.63 -11.51 9.99
CA ILE A 230 -10.38 -10.82 9.67
C ILE A 230 -9.38 -11.20 10.73
N GLU A 231 -8.20 -11.58 10.28
CA GLU A 231 -7.08 -11.99 11.11
C GLU A 231 -5.83 -11.17 10.76
N ILE A 232 -4.88 -11.14 11.70
CA ILE A 232 -3.58 -10.50 11.51
C ILE A 232 -2.64 -11.54 10.87
N GLU A 233 -1.85 -11.12 9.88
CA GLU A 233 -0.78 -11.95 9.35
C GLU A 233 0.26 -12.30 10.43
N GLN A 234 0.53 -13.60 10.64
CA GLN A 234 1.45 -14.08 11.68
C GLN A 234 2.82 -13.40 11.63
N ALA A 235 3.35 -13.12 10.44
CA ALA A 235 4.62 -12.42 10.27
C ALA A 235 4.64 -11.01 10.90
N LYS A 236 3.49 -10.33 10.98
CA LYS A 236 3.37 -9.01 11.63
C LYS A 236 3.35 -9.14 13.15
N ILE A 237 2.69 -10.18 13.67
CA ILE A 237 2.72 -10.52 15.09
C ILE A 237 4.15 -10.88 15.50
N ASP A 238 4.79 -11.80 14.78
CA ASP A 238 6.16 -12.24 15.00
C ASP A 238 7.14 -11.07 15.00
N ALA A 239 6.96 -10.11 14.09
CA ALA A 239 7.79 -8.92 14.01
C ALA A 239 7.68 -8.01 15.24
N ILE A 240 6.59 -8.07 16.01
CA ILE A 240 6.43 -7.37 17.29
C ILE A 240 6.95 -8.26 18.43
N LEU A 241 6.64 -9.56 18.43
CA LEU A 241 7.11 -10.51 19.45
C LEU A 241 8.64 -10.55 19.53
N ARG A 242 9.33 -10.54 18.39
CA ARG A 242 10.79 -10.56 18.28
C ARG A 242 11.45 -9.19 18.51
N MET A 243 10.70 -8.10 18.64
CA MET A 243 11.31 -6.79 18.90
C MET A 243 11.99 -6.79 20.27
N PRO A 244 13.23 -6.26 20.37
CA PRO A 244 13.80 -5.94 21.67
C PRO A 244 13.02 -4.79 22.32
N GLU A 245 13.27 -4.59 23.60
CA GLU A 245 12.82 -3.40 24.31
C GLU A 245 13.37 -2.13 23.61
N PRO A 246 12.52 -1.13 23.36
CA PRO A 246 12.95 0.15 22.79
C PRO A 246 14.02 0.80 23.66
N ARG A 247 15.13 1.20 23.03
CA ARG A 247 16.27 1.86 23.70
C ARG A 247 16.27 3.38 23.56
N ASN A 248 15.42 3.90 22.69
CA ASN A 248 15.32 5.32 22.41
C ASN A 248 13.93 5.68 21.86
N ILE A 249 13.67 6.98 21.75
CA ILE A 249 12.39 7.51 21.27
C ILE A 249 12.06 7.09 19.82
N HIS A 250 13.06 6.87 18.96
CA HIS A 250 12.83 6.44 17.58
C HIS A 250 12.32 5.00 17.53
N GLU A 251 12.92 4.11 18.32
CA GLU A 251 12.46 2.72 18.46
C GLU A 251 11.08 2.64 19.11
N LEU A 252 10.80 3.48 20.11
CA LEU A 252 9.47 3.55 20.73
C LEU A 252 8.40 4.03 19.73
N LYS A 253 8.70 5.06 18.93
CA LYS A 253 7.82 5.51 17.83
C LYS A 253 7.58 4.39 16.82
N SER A 254 8.61 3.60 16.50
CA SER A 254 8.49 2.44 15.63
C SER A 254 7.55 1.37 16.21
N LEU A 255 7.69 1.05 17.50
CA LEU A 255 6.76 0.14 18.21
C LEU A 255 5.32 0.67 18.18
N GLN A 256 5.11 1.92 18.57
CA GLN A 256 3.78 2.53 18.58
C GLN A 256 3.15 2.56 17.18
N GLY A 257 3.94 2.82 16.13
CA GLY A 257 3.46 2.75 14.75
C GLY A 257 3.00 1.34 14.35
N LYS A 258 3.76 0.31 14.73
CA LYS A 258 3.37 -1.10 14.50
C LYS A 258 2.09 -1.48 15.27
N LEU A 259 1.96 -1.03 16.51
CA LEU A 259 0.76 -1.27 17.31
C LEU A 259 -0.46 -0.51 16.78
N ALA A 260 -0.27 0.73 16.32
CA ALA A 260 -1.32 1.53 15.72
C ALA A 260 -1.89 0.86 14.45
N TYR A 261 -1.03 0.22 13.64
CA TYR A 261 -1.48 -0.57 12.49
C TYR A 261 -2.39 -1.75 12.89
N LEU A 262 -2.18 -2.33 14.08
CA LEU A 262 -2.99 -3.43 14.63
C LEU A 262 -4.08 -2.95 15.59
N ARG A 263 -4.34 -1.64 15.68
CA ARG A 263 -5.20 -1.03 16.71
C ARG A 263 -6.57 -1.68 16.81
N ARG A 264 -7.21 -2.01 15.68
CA ARG A 264 -8.54 -2.63 15.66
C ARG A 264 -8.60 -4.01 16.33
N PHE A 265 -7.46 -4.70 16.47
CA PHE A 265 -7.34 -6.01 17.11
C PHE A 265 -6.92 -5.92 18.58
N ILE A 266 -6.52 -4.75 19.07
CA ILE A 266 -5.98 -4.58 20.42
C ILE A 266 -6.99 -3.82 21.26
N SER A 267 -7.68 -4.54 22.14
CA SER A 267 -8.58 -3.92 23.12
C SER A 267 -7.83 -2.95 24.03
N ASN A 268 -8.38 -1.74 24.15
CA ASN A 268 -7.81 -0.62 24.90
C ASN A 268 -6.31 -0.36 24.62
N LEU A 269 -5.92 -0.25 23.34
CA LEU A 269 -4.53 0.03 22.96
C LEU A 269 -3.99 1.29 23.67
N ALA A 270 -4.81 2.34 23.81
CA ALA A 270 -4.42 3.59 24.46
C ALA A 270 -4.00 3.37 25.92
N GLY A 271 -4.81 2.65 26.71
CA GLY A 271 -4.47 2.28 28.09
C GLY A 271 -3.22 1.40 28.16
N ARG A 272 -3.11 0.39 27.27
CA ARG A 272 -1.93 -0.49 27.21
C ARG A 272 -0.63 0.26 26.89
N CYS A 273 -0.71 1.32 26.09
CA CYS A 273 0.44 2.16 25.74
C CYS A 273 0.65 3.34 26.69
N GLN A 274 -0.23 3.54 27.69
CA GLN A 274 -0.15 4.67 28.61
C GLN A 274 1.23 4.78 29.30
N PRO A 275 1.86 3.68 29.77
CA PRO A 275 3.17 3.75 30.42
C PRO A 275 4.27 4.35 29.53
N PHE A 276 4.15 4.19 28.21
CA PHE A 276 5.10 4.75 27.24
C PHE A 276 4.96 6.26 27.04
N SER A 277 3.82 6.85 27.40
CA SER A 277 3.49 8.25 27.07
C SER A 277 4.46 9.25 27.70
N ARG A 278 5.04 8.92 28.87
CA ARG A 278 6.03 9.77 29.53
C ARG A 278 7.34 9.87 28.73
N LEU A 279 7.75 8.78 28.06
CA LEU A 279 8.97 8.70 27.26
C LEU A 279 8.87 9.44 25.91
N MET A 280 7.66 9.90 25.57
CA MET A 280 7.38 10.63 24.34
C MET A 280 7.41 12.16 24.53
N LYS A 281 7.51 12.64 25.77
CA LYS A 281 7.56 14.07 26.08
C LYS A 281 8.91 14.67 25.71
N LYS A 282 8.89 15.93 25.28
CA LYS A 282 10.11 16.70 25.02
C LYS A 282 10.89 16.87 26.34
N ASP A 283 12.21 16.85 26.24
CA ASP A 283 13.14 17.10 27.37
C ASP A 283 13.05 16.09 28.53
N VAL A 284 12.41 14.93 28.32
CA VAL A 284 12.40 13.82 29.29
C VAL A 284 13.50 12.80 28.90
N PRO A 285 14.37 12.39 29.85
CA PRO A 285 15.36 11.36 29.57
C PRO A 285 14.66 10.03 29.26
N PHE A 286 15.15 9.33 28.23
CA PHE A 286 14.59 8.04 27.84
C PHE A 286 15.04 6.96 28.84
N GLN A 287 14.19 6.68 29.82
CA GLN A 287 14.42 5.65 30.83
C GLN A 287 13.33 4.59 30.77
N TRP A 288 13.65 3.46 30.14
CA TRP A 288 12.79 2.28 30.11
C TRP A 288 12.79 1.60 31.48
N ASP A 289 11.69 1.73 32.22
CA ASP A 289 11.54 1.21 33.57
C ASP A 289 10.67 -0.06 33.60
N GLU A 290 10.49 -0.61 34.79
CA GLU A 290 9.67 -1.81 35.02
C GLU A 290 8.22 -1.63 34.55
N THR A 291 7.65 -0.42 34.64
CA THR A 291 6.28 -0.15 34.18
C THR A 291 6.17 -0.25 32.64
N CYS A 292 7.16 0.27 31.91
CA CYS A 292 7.24 0.12 30.46
C CYS A 292 7.46 -1.35 30.06
N ASP A 293 8.35 -2.06 30.74
CA ASP A 293 8.62 -3.47 30.46
C ASP A 293 7.38 -4.35 30.68
N LYS A 294 6.68 -4.18 31.80
CA LYS A 294 5.41 -4.89 32.08
C LYS A 294 4.37 -4.62 30.99
N ALA A 295 4.22 -3.37 30.56
CA ALA A 295 3.29 -3.00 29.50
C ALA A 295 3.67 -3.66 28.15
N PHE A 296 4.95 -3.65 27.80
CA PHE A 296 5.45 -4.24 26.56
C PHE A 296 5.26 -5.76 26.54
N LYS A 297 5.60 -6.45 27.62
CA LYS A 297 5.37 -7.89 27.79
C LYS A 297 3.88 -8.24 27.76
N SER A 298 3.02 -7.43 28.41
CA SER A 298 1.57 -7.61 28.37
C SER A 298 0.99 -7.49 26.95
N ILE A 299 1.43 -6.49 26.18
CA ILE A 299 1.03 -6.31 24.78
C ILE A 299 1.48 -7.49 23.92
N LYS A 300 2.73 -7.94 24.08
CA LYS A 300 3.22 -9.13 23.37
C LYS A 300 2.39 -10.37 23.69
N SER A 301 2.11 -10.60 24.97
CA SER A 301 1.29 -11.74 25.42
C SER A 301 -0.11 -11.70 24.81
N TYR A 302 -0.75 -10.53 24.80
CA TYR A 302 -2.05 -10.33 24.15
C TYR A 302 -2.02 -10.66 22.65
N LEU A 303 -0.96 -10.25 21.95
CA LEU A 303 -0.78 -10.52 20.52
C LEU A 303 -0.44 -11.98 20.19
N MET A 304 -0.17 -12.85 21.17
CA MET A 304 -0.01 -14.29 20.91
C MET A 304 -1.33 -14.95 20.52
N LYS A 305 -2.46 -14.39 20.97
CA LYS A 305 -3.81 -14.90 20.64
C LYS A 305 -4.74 -13.71 20.33
N PRO A 306 -4.51 -13.01 19.21
CA PRO A 306 -5.34 -11.87 18.84
C PRO A 306 -6.77 -12.33 18.51
N PRO A 307 -7.78 -11.48 18.71
CA PRO A 307 -9.14 -11.80 18.33
C PRO A 307 -9.30 -11.90 16.81
N VAL A 308 -10.24 -12.72 16.36
CA VAL A 308 -10.76 -12.68 14.99
C VAL A 308 -11.86 -11.62 14.95
N LEU A 309 -11.73 -10.63 14.07
CA LEU A 309 -12.73 -9.58 13.94
C LEU A 309 -13.75 -9.93 12.86
N VAL A 310 -15.02 -9.63 13.10
CA VAL A 310 -16.10 -9.87 12.15
C VAL A 310 -16.71 -8.53 11.74
N ALA A 311 -17.08 -8.40 10.47
CA ALA A 311 -17.80 -7.21 10.03
C ALA A 311 -19.23 -7.18 10.62
N PRO A 312 -19.78 -6.00 10.93
CA PRO A 312 -21.15 -5.87 11.37
C PRO A 312 -22.13 -6.55 10.40
N VAL A 313 -23.04 -7.36 10.94
CA VAL A 313 -24.06 -8.06 10.16
C VAL A 313 -25.37 -7.27 10.23
N PRO A 314 -25.93 -6.80 9.10
CA PRO A 314 -27.21 -6.11 9.09
C PRO A 314 -28.30 -6.91 9.81
N GLY A 315 -29.05 -6.24 10.70
CA GLY A 315 -30.12 -6.86 11.48
C GLY A 315 -29.68 -7.59 12.74
N ARG A 316 -28.37 -7.71 13.02
CA ARG A 316 -27.90 -8.19 14.32
C ARG A 316 -27.65 -7.00 15.26
N PRO A 317 -28.14 -7.05 16.52
CA PRO A 317 -27.77 -6.06 17.52
C PRO A 317 -26.26 -6.04 17.72
N LEU A 318 -25.71 -4.84 17.86
CA LEU A 318 -24.31 -4.64 18.22
C LEU A 318 -24.25 -4.28 19.70
N ILE A 319 -23.33 -4.91 20.44
CA ILE A 319 -23.15 -4.67 21.87
C ILE A 319 -21.87 -3.87 22.07
N LEU A 320 -21.99 -2.70 22.70
CA LEU A 320 -20.87 -1.83 23.02
C LEU A 320 -20.42 -2.05 24.46
N TYR A 321 -19.22 -2.60 24.64
CA TYR A 321 -18.56 -2.68 25.95
C TYR A 321 -17.63 -1.49 26.11
N VAL A 322 -17.85 -0.72 27.18
CA VAL A 322 -17.03 0.45 27.53
C VAL A 322 -16.36 0.21 28.87
N ALA A 323 -15.04 0.38 28.91
CA ALA A 323 -14.26 0.35 30.14
C ALA A 323 -13.50 1.66 30.27
N ALA A 324 -13.81 2.44 31.30
CA ALA A 324 -13.12 3.67 31.62
C ALA A 324 -12.09 3.43 32.73
N GLN A 325 -10.87 3.91 32.51
CA GLN A 325 -9.79 3.98 33.49
C GLN A 325 -9.41 5.45 33.68
N GLU A 326 -8.68 5.77 34.75
CA GLU A 326 -8.30 7.15 35.11
C GLU A 326 -7.71 7.96 33.93
N ARG A 327 -6.96 7.30 33.03
CA ARG A 327 -6.26 7.95 31.91
C ARG A 327 -6.58 7.36 30.53
N SER A 328 -7.54 6.44 30.42
CA SER A 328 -7.88 5.82 29.13
C SER A 328 -9.31 5.31 29.09
N VAL A 329 -9.89 5.27 27.89
CA VAL A 329 -11.17 4.61 27.63
C VAL A 329 -10.93 3.50 26.61
N GLY A 330 -11.29 2.28 27.00
CA GLY A 330 -11.35 1.11 26.15
C GLY A 330 -12.77 0.91 25.62
N ILE A 331 -12.88 0.64 24.33
CA ILE A 331 -14.16 0.36 23.67
C ILE A 331 -14.00 -0.93 22.87
N LEU A 332 -14.96 -1.84 23.01
CA LEU A 332 -15.11 -3.03 22.19
C LEU A 332 -16.55 -3.08 21.66
N LEU A 333 -16.69 -3.25 20.36
CA LEU A 333 -17.98 -3.48 19.70
C LEU A 333 -18.05 -4.96 19.32
N ALA A 334 -19.09 -5.66 19.78
CA ALA A 334 -19.31 -7.09 19.56
C ALA A 334 -20.59 -7.37 18.78
#